data_AF-R9K1I7-F1
#
_entry.id   AF-R9K1I7-F1
#
_cell.length_a   1.000
_cell.length_b   1.000
_cell.length_c   1.000
_cell.angle_alpha   90.00
_cell.angle_beta   90.00
_cell.angle_gamma   90.00
#
_symmetry.space_group_name_H-M   'P 1'
#
loop_
_entity.id
_entity.type
_entity.pdbx_description
1 polymer ?
#
loop_
_entity_poly.entity_id
_entity_poly.type
_entity_poly.pdbx_seq_one_letter_code
_entity_poly.pdbx_strand_id
1 'polypeptide(L)' 'MCISAIRQFKTVRYIRASILMGELGQSRIKGCYLEYIQKLAKIDLLAVDDFGLMPLDLDKCRDFFEVIDARGWT' A
#
# COMPACT_ATOMS: atom_id res chain seq x y z
N MET A 1 16.96 9.42 1.12
CA MET A 1 15.82 9.20 2.04
C MET A 1 15.70 7.75 2.52
N CYS A 2 15.81 6.72 1.65
CA CYS A 2 15.61 5.32 2.06
C CYS A 2 16.68 4.74 3.01
N ILE A 3 17.90 5.27 3.02
CA ILE A 3 19.02 4.75 3.83
C ILE A 3 18.83 5.05 5.33
N SER A 4 18.15 6.14 5.70
CA SER A 4 17.94 6.52 7.10
C SER A 4 16.89 5.65 7.80
N ALA A 5 15.90 5.12 7.07
CA ALA A 5 14.85 4.25 7.63
C ALA A 5 15.36 2.82 7.90
N ILE A 6 16.26 2.30 7.05
CA ILE A 6 16.92 1.00 7.26
C ILE A 6 17.79 1.03 8.53
N ARG A 7 18.41 2.18 8.85
CA ARG A 7 19.23 2.36 10.06
C ARG A 7 18.42 2.43 11.37
N GLN A 8 17.09 2.50 11.31
CA GLN A 8 16.20 2.57 12.47
C GLN A 8 15.43 1.26 12.77
N PHE A 9 15.78 0.13 12.12
CA PHE A 9 15.06 -1.15 12.26
C PHE A 9 13.56 -1.07 11.93
N LYS A 10 13.13 -0.06 11.18
CA LYS A 10 11.73 0.10 10.77
C LYS A 10 11.44 -0.80 9.58
N THR A 11 10.26 -1.41 9.57
CA THR A 11 9.79 -2.20 8.42
C THR A 11 9.52 -1.27 7.25
N VAL A 12 10.38 -1.33 6.22
CA VAL A 12 10.24 -0.55 4.99
C VAL A 12 9.81 -1.47 3.86
N ARG A 13 8.70 -1.14 3.20
CA ARG A 13 8.27 -1.83 1.97
C ARG A 13 8.21 -0.83 0.84
N TYR A 14 8.89 -1.15 -0.25
CA TYR A 14 8.76 -0.46 -1.52
C TYR A 14 7.84 -1.27 -2.43
N ILE A 15 6.84 -0.62 -3.04
CA ILE A 15 5.93 -1.27 -3.98
C ILE A 15 5.52 -0.27 -5.07
N ARG A 16 5.41 -0.75 -6.31
CA ARG A 16 4.85 0.07 -7.41
C ARG A 16 3.34 0.13 -7.28
N ALA A 17 2.74 1.28 -7.60
CA ALA A 17 1.29 1.48 -7.53
C ALA A 17 0.52 0.41 -8.33
N SER A 18 0.99 0.07 -9.53
CA SER A 18 0.38 -0.96 -10.38
C SER A 18 0.36 -2.35 -9.73
N ILE A 19 1.44 -2.73 -9.05
CA ILE A 19 1.54 -4.00 -8.31
C ILE A 19 0.63 -3.97 -7.09
N LEU A 20 0.64 -2.87 -6.34
CA LEU A 20 -0.20 -2.70 -5.15
C LEU A 20 -1.69 -2.87 -5.50
N MET A 21 -2.15 -2.24 -6.58
CA MET A 21 -3.53 -2.39 -7.05
C MET A 21 -3.84 -3.81 -7.52
N GLY A 22 -2.89 -4.49 -8.14
CA GLY A 22 -3.03 -5.91 -8.51
C GLY A 22 -3.15 -6.83 -7.28
N GLU A 23 -2.31 -6.61 -6.26
CA GLU A 23 -2.35 -7.38 -5.00
C GLU A 23 -3.66 -7.12 -4.23
N LEU A 24 -4.15 -5.88 -4.20
CA LEU A 24 -5.43 -5.50 -3.60
C LEU A 24 -6.60 -6.18 -4.31
N GLY A 25 -6.64 -6.13 -5.66
CA GLY A 25 -7.66 -6.81 -6.45
C GLY A 25 -7.67 -8.33 -6.26
N GLN A 26 -6.48 -8.96 -6.23
CA GLN A 26 -6.38 -10.40 -5.94
C GLN A 26 -6.82 -10.75 -4.52
N SER A 27 -6.48 -9.92 -3.53
CA SER A 27 -6.87 -10.13 -2.13
C SER A 27 -8.38 -10.00 -1.95
N ARG A 28 -9.03 -9.14 -2.73
CA ARG A 28 -10.49 -8.99 -2.78
C ARG A 28 -11.17 -10.25 -3.34
N ILE A 29 -10.66 -10.81 -4.43
CA ILE A 29 -11.17 -12.09 -5.00
C ILE A 29 -11.02 -13.24 -4.00
N LYS A 30 -9.90 -13.27 -3.27
CA LYS A 30 -9.61 -14.31 -2.26
C LYS A 30 -10.34 -14.10 -0.93
N GLY A 31 -11.01 -12.96 -0.73
CA GLY A 31 -11.65 -12.61 0.56
C GLY A 31 -10.69 -12.18 1.68
N CYS A 32 -9.39 -12.11 1.42
CA CYS A 32 -8.35 -11.71 2.39
C CYS A 32 -7.98 -10.21 2.31
N TYR A 33 -8.84 -9.38 1.71
CA TYR A 33 -8.58 -7.96 1.46
C TYR A 33 -8.27 -7.18 2.76
N LEU A 34 -9.10 -7.34 3.78
CA LEU A 34 -8.92 -6.65 5.07
C LEU A 34 -7.62 -7.06 5.77
N GLU A 35 -7.27 -8.35 5.75
CA GLU A 35 -6.01 -8.85 6.32
C GLU A 35 -4.79 -8.25 5.60
N TYR A 36 -4.90 -8.12 4.27
CA TYR A 36 -3.84 -7.52 3.47
C TYR A 36 -3.68 -6.02 3.75
N ILE A 37 -4.78 -5.27 3.89
CA ILE A 37 -4.74 -3.87 4.34
C ILE A 37 -4.11 -3.77 5.73
N GLN A 38 -4.52 -4.61 6.70
CA GLN A 38 -3.94 -4.58 8.05
C GLN A 38 -2.44 -4.89 8.03
N LYS A 39 -2.00 -5.83 7.19
CA LYS A 39 -0.57 -6.11 6.98
C LYS A 39 0.15 -4.89 6.43
N LEU A 40 -0.44 -4.20 5.45
CA LEU A 40 0.12 -2.94 4.95
C LEU A 40 0.14 -1.90 6.07
N ALA A 41 -0.94 -1.69 6.82
CA ALA A 41 -1.02 -0.68 7.86
C ALA A 41 0.06 -0.84 8.96
N LYS A 42 0.48 -2.08 9.26
CA LYS A 42 1.56 -2.38 10.21
C LYS A 42 2.97 -2.03 9.72
N ILE A 43 3.16 -1.72 8.44
CA ILE A 43 4.48 -1.38 7.88
C ILE A 43 4.79 0.08 8.20
N ASP A 44 5.88 0.28 8.94
CA ASP A 44 6.33 1.60 9.42
C ASP A 44 6.56 2.61 8.29
N LEU A 45 7.08 2.16 7.14
CA LEU A 45 7.29 2.98 5.97
C LEU A 45 6.90 2.22 4.70
N LEU A 46 5.83 2.64 4.05
CA LEU A 46 5.45 2.14 2.72
C LEU A 46 5.75 3.22 1.68
N ALA A 47 6.76 2.96 0.87
CA ALA A 47 7.09 3.77 -0.28
C ALA A 47 6.30 3.22 -1.48
N VAL A 48 5.41 4.05 -2.03
CA VAL A 48 4.64 3.73 -3.23
C VAL A 48 5.12 4.62 -4.37
N ASP A 49 5.63 3.99 -5.42
CA ASP A 49 6.21 4.66 -6.58
C ASP A 49 5.41 4.35 -7.86
N ASP A 50 5.69 5.05 -8.96
CA ASP A 50 5.01 4.92 -10.26
C ASP A 50 3.50 5.26 -10.23
N PHE A 51 3.08 6.22 -9.40
CA PHE A 51 1.69 6.74 -9.43
C PHE A 51 1.45 7.53 -10.73
N GLY A 52 0.49 7.10 -11.56
CA GLY A 52 0.09 7.80 -12.79
C GLY A 52 0.68 7.23 -14.09
N LEU A 53 1.53 6.20 -14.03
CA LEU A 53 1.98 5.46 -15.23
C LEU A 53 0.99 4.38 -15.69
N MET A 54 -0.07 4.15 -14.91
CA MET A 54 -1.21 3.29 -15.26
C MET A 54 -2.49 4.11 -15.10
N PRO A 55 -3.55 3.87 -15.90
CA PRO A 55 -4.86 4.45 -15.64
C PRO A 55 -5.32 4.08 -14.22
N LEU A 56 -5.36 5.11 -13.36
CA LEU A 56 -5.99 5.04 -12.06
C LEU A 56 -7.50 5.18 -12.27
N ASP A 57 -8.20 4.08 -12.02
CA ASP A 57 -9.64 4.08 -11.93
C ASP A 57 -10.06 4.59 -10.52
N LEU A 58 -11.28 5.09 -10.39
CA LEU A 58 -11.83 5.58 -9.13
C LEU A 58 -11.80 4.49 -8.04
N ASP A 59 -12.04 3.24 -8.41
CA ASP A 59 -11.97 2.11 -7.47
C ASP A 59 -10.54 1.90 -6.93
N LYS A 60 -9.52 2.03 -7.78
CA LYS A 60 -8.11 1.93 -7.37
C LYS A 60 -7.70 3.08 -6.46
N CYS A 61 -8.18 4.29 -6.75
CA CYS A 61 -8.00 5.44 -5.85
C CYS A 61 -8.62 5.17 -4.48
N ARG A 62 -9.79 4.54 -4.45
CA ARG A 62 -10.52 4.22 -3.22
C ARG A 62 -9.80 3.16 -2.39
N ASP A 63 -9.33 2.09 -3.02
CA ASP A 63 -8.53 1.05 -2.36
C ASP A 63 -7.23 1.64 -1.77
N PHE A 64 -6.58 2.55 -2.51
CA PHE A 64 -5.40 3.25 -2.01
C PHE A 64 -5.71 4.14 -0.80
N PHE A 65 -6.81 4.86 -0.86
CA PHE A 65 -7.26 5.71 0.24
C PHE A 65 -7.55 4.88 1.49
N GLU A 66 -8.15 3.70 1.35
CA GLU A 66 -8.42 2.78 2.47
C GLU A 66 -7.12 2.30 3.14
N VAL A 67 -6.06 2.05 2.36
CA VAL A 67 -4.72 1.71 2.90
C VAL A 67 -4.11 2.88 3.67
N ILE A 68 -4.31 4.12 3.23
CA ILE A 68 -3.83 5.32 3.91
C ILE A 68 -4.63 5.57 5.20
N ASP A 69 -5.95 5.47 5.12
CA ASP A 69 -6.87 5.66 6.25
C ASP A 69 -6.57 4.65 7.37
N ALA A 70 -6.37 3.38 7.01
CA ALA A 70 -5.99 2.32 7.94
C ALA A 70 -4.64 2.57 8.66
N ARG A 71 -3.78 3.48 8.15
CA ARG A 71 -2.50 3.84 8.77
C ARG A 71 -2.61 4.99 9.78
N GLY A 72 -3.80 5.56 9.99
CA GLY A 72 -4.02 6.58 11.03
C GLY A 72 -3.66 8.00 10.60
N TRP A 73 -4.23 8.46 9.48
CA TRP A 73 -4.33 9.90 9.18
C TRP A 73 -5.57 10.55 9.84
N THR A 74 -6.03 10.01 10.97
CA THR A 74 -7.03 10.60 11.89
C THR A 74 -6.48 10.52 13.30
#